data_AF-A0A0S8D369-F1
#
_entry.id   AF-A0A0S8D369-F1
#
_cell.length_a   1.000
_cell.length_b   1.000
_cell.length_c   1.000
_cell.angle_alpha   90.00
_cell.angle_beta   90.00
_cell.angle_gamma   90.00
#
_symmetry.space_group_name_H-M   'P 1'
#
loop_
_entity.id
_entity.type
_entity.pdbx_description
1 polymer ?
#
loop_
_entity_poly.entity_id
_entity_poly.type
_entity_poly.pdbx_seq_one_letter_code
_entity_poly.pdbx_strand_id
1 'polypeptide(L)'
;MTSTLDAIAPVFLIIATGYLLFRTRVVDEAIWSAIEHVCFYLLFPFLIIRTLSRANLGSVPFIDFLTVLVVAILGMASLLVLIQAFVWRRFPESGPSFSSVFQGATRFHGFVAIAVIGPLYGDEGVTLAALALAIMVPLLNVISVIVLSIYGRSDSKPEFVAVARKVATNPLIIACLCGLLLN
;
A
#
# COMPACT_ATOMS: atom_id res chain seq x y z
N MET A 1 -21.98 1.64 13.96
CA MET A 1 -21.21 2.91 13.86
C MET A 1 -20.28 3.11 15.06
N THR A 2 -20.68 2.81 16.29
CA THR A 2 -19.81 2.84 17.48
C THR A 2 -18.64 1.86 17.39
N SER A 3 -18.88 0.62 16.94
CA SER A 3 -17.84 -0.41 16.81
C SER A 3 -16.65 -0.01 15.91
N THR A 4 -16.89 0.82 14.89
CA THR A 4 -15.84 1.32 14.00
C THR A 4 -14.98 2.38 14.69
N LEU A 5 -15.61 3.27 15.47
CA LEU A 5 -14.89 4.24 16.30
C LEU A 5 -14.05 3.53 17.37
N ASP A 6 -14.61 2.49 18.00
CA ASP A 6 -13.92 1.71 19.03
C ASP A 6 -12.71 0.96 18.48
N ALA A 7 -12.76 0.48 17.23
CA ALA A 7 -11.63 -0.18 16.57
C ALA A 7 -10.54 0.79 16.11
N ILE A 8 -10.93 1.98 15.66
CA ILE A 8 -10.02 2.96 15.07
C ILE A 8 -9.38 3.86 16.13
N ALA A 9 -10.09 4.18 17.22
CA ALA A 9 -9.61 5.06 18.27
C ALA A 9 -8.26 4.61 18.88
N PRO A 10 -8.04 3.32 19.22
CA PRO A 10 -6.75 2.86 19.73
C PRO A 10 -5.60 3.11 18.76
N VAL A 11 -5.84 2.91 17.46
CA VAL A 11 -4.83 3.16 16.40
C VAL A 11 -4.44 4.63 16.38
N PHE A 12 -5.43 5.54 16.40
CA PHE A 12 -5.15 6.98 16.44
C PHE A 12 -4.52 7.44 17.75
N LEU A 13 -4.88 6.84 18.89
CA LEU A 13 -4.24 7.13 20.16
C LEU A 13 -2.76 6.75 20.14
N ILE A 14 -2.41 5.57 19.61
CA ILE A 14 -1.00 5.15 19.44
C ILE A 14 -0.25 6.12 18.52
N ILE A 15 -0.86 6.53 17.39
CA ILE A 15 -0.26 7.50 16.47
C ILE A 15 -0.06 8.86 17.17
N ALA A 16 -1.04 9.33 17.92
CA ALA A 16 -0.96 10.59 18.67
C ALA A 16 0.12 10.55 19.76
N THR A 17 0.25 9.42 20.47
CA THR A 17 1.33 9.20 21.43
C THR A 17 2.70 9.20 20.74
N GLY A 18 2.85 8.47 19.63
CA GLY A 18 4.09 8.46 18.85
C GLY A 18 4.47 9.86 18.36
N TYR A 19 3.50 10.62 17.86
CA TYR A 19 3.70 12.01 17.45
C TYR A 19 4.11 12.91 18.62
N LEU A 20 3.48 12.76 19.79
CA LEU A 20 3.84 13.52 20.98
C LEU A 20 5.28 13.22 21.41
N LEU A 21 5.68 11.95 21.44
CA LEU A 21 7.04 11.52 21.77
C LEU A 21 8.08 12.05 20.77
N PHE A 22 7.75 12.07 19.49
CA PHE A 22 8.58 12.65 18.45
C PHE A 22 8.74 14.17 18.65
N ARG A 23 7.63 14.88 18.87
CA ARG A 23 7.63 16.34 19.03
C ARG A 23 8.33 16.80 20.31
N THR A 24 8.23 16.05 21.40
CA THR A 24 8.92 16.35 22.66
C THR A 24 10.40 15.95 22.64
N ARG A 25 10.88 15.32 21.56
CA ARG A 25 12.25 14.80 21.41
C ARG A 25 12.68 13.89 22.56
N VAL A 26 11.73 13.16 23.14
CA VAL A 26 12.01 12.14 24.16
C VAL A 26 12.84 11.00 23.55
N VAL A 27 12.65 10.75 22.25
CA VAL A 27 13.39 9.76 21.47
C VAL A 27 14.02 10.48 20.27
N ASP A 28 15.31 10.22 20.05
CA ASP A 28 16.08 10.82 18.97
C ASP A 28 15.63 10.32 17.58
N GLU A 29 15.80 11.14 16.56
CA GLU A 29 15.38 10.86 15.17
C GLU A 29 16.05 9.59 14.62
N ALA A 30 17.30 9.33 15.02
CA ALA A 30 18.02 8.11 14.65
C ALA A 30 17.33 6.84 15.17
N ILE A 31 16.77 6.89 16.38
CA ILE A 31 16.05 5.75 16.98
C ILE A 31 14.73 5.54 16.25
N TRP A 32 14.01 6.61 15.90
CA TRP A 32 12.79 6.50 15.10
C TRP A 32 13.04 5.83 13.75
N SER A 33 14.09 6.24 13.04
CA SER A 33 14.50 5.64 11.77
C SER A 33 14.88 4.16 11.92
N ALA A 34 15.57 3.80 13.02
CA ALA A 34 15.91 2.41 13.31
C ALA A 34 14.67 1.55 13.59
N ILE A 35 13.71 2.06 14.37
CA ILE A 35 12.44 1.38 14.65
C ILE A 35 11.65 1.19 13.35
N GLU A 36 11.56 2.21 12.51
CA GLU A 36 10.87 2.11 11.21
C GLU A 36 11.50 1.03 10.33
N HIS A 37 12.84 0.99 10.25
CA HIS A 37 13.56 -0.06 9.51
C HIS A 37 13.24 -1.45 10.05
N VAL A 38 13.27 -1.66 11.37
CA VAL A 38 12.95 -2.95 11.97
C VAL A 38 11.50 -3.34 11.70
N CYS A 39 10.56 -2.40 11.85
CA CYS A 39 9.15 -2.64 11.53
C CYS A 39 8.96 -3.06 10.07
N PHE A 40 9.57 -2.33 9.14
CA PHE A 40 9.39 -2.53 7.71
C PHE A 40 10.06 -3.80 7.18
N TYR A 41 11.31 -4.06 7.57
CA TYR A 41 12.09 -5.17 7.03
C TYR A 41 11.96 -6.46 7.84
N LEU A 42 11.46 -6.40 9.07
CA LEU A 42 11.34 -7.57 9.94
C LEU A 42 9.90 -7.79 10.39
N LEU A 43 9.34 -6.88 11.19
CA LEU A 43 8.08 -7.16 11.91
C LEU A 43 6.88 -7.32 10.97
N PHE A 44 6.72 -6.43 9.98
CA PHE A 44 5.63 -6.55 9.01
C PHE A 44 5.75 -7.80 8.12
N PRO A 45 6.93 -8.12 7.55
CA PRO A 45 7.14 -9.39 6.88
C PRO A 45 6.73 -10.61 7.71
N PHE A 46 7.17 -10.69 8.98
CA PHE A 46 6.80 -11.79 9.87
C PHE A 46 5.31 -11.83 10.16
N LEU A 47 4.67 -10.68 10.37
CA LEU A 47 3.22 -10.58 10.55
C LEU A 47 2.47 -11.12 9.34
N ILE A 48 2.88 -10.74 8.13
CA ILE A 48 2.27 -11.17 6.87
C ILE A 48 2.45 -12.68 6.68
N ILE A 49 3.67 -13.20 6.84
CA ILE A 49 3.96 -14.64 6.70
C ILE A 49 3.12 -15.44 7.70
N ARG A 50 3.12 -15.04 8.98
CA ARG A 50 2.35 -15.74 10.03
C ARG A 50 0.85 -15.72 9.73
N THR A 51 0.32 -14.61 9.24
CA THR A 51 -1.10 -14.49 8.90
C THR A 51 -1.44 -15.38 7.71
N LEU A 52 -0.72 -15.24 6.60
CA LEU A 52 -1.02 -15.96 5.36
C LEU A 52 -0.77 -17.46 5.48
N SER A 53 0.27 -17.90 6.20
CA SER A 53 0.54 -19.35 6.41
C SER A 53 -0.54 -20.04 7.23
N ARG A 54 -1.33 -19.30 8.03
CA ARG A 54 -2.44 -19.84 8.84
C ARG A 54 -3.80 -19.58 8.24
N ALA A 55 -3.87 -18.81 7.15
CA ALA A 55 -5.11 -18.50 6.48
C ALA A 55 -5.74 -19.76 5.90
N ASN A 56 -7.06 -19.88 5.91
CA ASN A 56 -7.69 -20.89 5.07
C ASN A 56 -7.93 -20.28 3.69
N LEU A 57 -6.91 -20.29 2.83
CA LEU A 57 -7.05 -19.71 1.48
C LEU A 57 -8.05 -20.48 0.62
N GLY A 58 -8.33 -21.75 0.94
CA GLY A 58 -9.35 -22.56 0.28
C GLY A 58 -10.78 -22.08 0.50
N SER A 59 -11.05 -21.31 1.56
CA SER A 59 -12.37 -20.70 1.80
C SER A 59 -12.52 -19.30 1.19
N VAL A 60 -11.43 -18.69 0.72
CA VAL A 60 -11.48 -17.37 0.10
C VAL A 60 -11.61 -17.54 -1.42
N PRO A 61 -12.62 -16.92 -2.07
CA PRO A 61 -12.72 -16.93 -3.53
C PRO A 61 -11.63 -16.02 -4.13
N PHE A 62 -10.39 -16.53 -4.15
CA PHE A 62 -9.19 -15.76 -4.49
C PHE A 62 -9.30 -15.08 -5.84
N ILE A 63 -9.81 -15.78 -6.86
CA ILE A 63 -9.98 -15.23 -8.21
C ILE A 63 -10.97 -14.07 -8.21
N ASP A 64 -12.10 -14.20 -7.52
CA ASP A 64 -13.10 -13.13 -7.46
C ASP A 64 -12.53 -11.92 -6.70
N PHE A 65 -11.85 -12.16 -5.58
CA PHE A 65 -11.18 -11.11 -4.80
C PHE A 65 -10.12 -10.37 -5.63
N LEU A 66 -9.23 -11.10 -6.29
CA LEU A 66 -8.21 -10.57 -7.18
C LEU A 66 -8.85 -9.74 -8.31
N THR A 67 -9.90 -10.29 -8.95
CA THR A 67 -10.58 -9.64 -10.08
C THR A 67 -11.21 -8.32 -9.64
N VAL A 68 -11.96 -8.32 -8.53
CA VAL A 68 -12.59 -7.09 -8.00
C VAL A 68 -11.53 -6.04 -7.67
N LEU A 69 -10.43 -6.44 -7.03
CA LEU A 69 -9.38 -5.52 -6.62
C LEU A 69 -8.64 -4.91 -7.83
N VAL A 70 -8.27 -5.74 -8.80
CA VAL A 70 -7.60 -5.29 -10.03
C VAL A 70 -8.52 -4.39 -10.85
N VAL A 71 -9.79 -4.77 -11.03
CA VAL A 71 -10.77 -3.96 -11.76
C VAL A 71 -11.00 -2.61 -11.06
N ALA A 72 -11.10 -2.58 -9.73
CA ALA A 72 -11.23 -1.33 -8.99
C ALA A 72 -10.02 -0.40 -9.18
N ILE A 73 -8.81 -0.96 -9.12
CA ILE A 73 -7.56 -0.20 -9.30
C ILE A 73 -7.44 0.33 -10.73
N LEU A 74 -7.66 -0.53 -11.73
CA LEU A 74 -7.61 -0.14 -13.14
C LEU A 74 -8.74 0.82 -13.49
N GLY A 75 -9.92 0.67 -12.91
CA GLY A 75 -11.05 1.58 -13.05
C GLY A 75 -10.72 2.97 -12.52
N MET A 76 -10.17 3.06 -11.30
CA MET A 76 -9.72 4.32 -10.72
C MET A 76 -8.60 4.97 -11.55
N ALA A 77 -7.60 4.17 -11.96
CA ALA A 77 -6.51 4.65 -12.79
C ALA A 77 -7.01 5.20 -14.14
N SER A 78 -7.92 4.47 -14.79
CA SER A 78 -8.53 4.87 -16.06
C SER A 78 -9.36 6.14 -15.90
N LEU A 79 -10.15 6.24 -14.83
CA LEU A 79 -10.92 7.44 -14.52
C LEU A 79 -10.02 8.67 -14.37
N LEU A 80 -8.93 8.55 -13.63
CA LEU A 80 -7.96 9.65 -13.46
C LEU A 80 -7.34 10.06 -14.80
N VAL A 81 -6.97 9.12 -15.65
CA VAL A 81 -6.43 9.39 -16.99
C VAL A 81 -7.46 10.06 -17.89
N LEU A 82 -8.73 9.64 -17.83
CA LEU A 82 -9.83 10.26 -18.58
C LEU A 82 -10.10 11.70 -18.12
N ILE A 83 -10.10 11.94 -16.81
CA ILE A 83 -10.20 13.30 -16.24
C ILE A 83 -9.04 14.15 -16.75
N GLN A 84 -7.81 13.61 -16.74
CA GLN A 84 -6.64 14.32 -17.24
C GLN A 84 -6.76 14.65 -18.72
N ALA A 85 -7.26 13.74 -19.56
CA ALA A 85 -7.45 14.01 -20.99
C ALA A 85 -8.39 15.21 -21.22
N PHE A 86 -9.40 15.39 -20.37
CA PHE A 86 -10.28 16.56 -20.43
C PHE A 86 -9.59 17.84 -19.91
N VAL A 87 -8.86 17.75 -18.80
CA VAL A 87 -8.10 18.88 -18.20
C VAL A 87 -6.97 19.36 -19.11
N TRP A 88 -6.32 18.45 -19.83
CA TRP A 88 -5.20 18.75 -20.71
C TRP A 88 -5.59 19.69 -21.86
N ARG A 89 -6.84 19.60 -22.36
CA ARG A 89 -7.38 20.55 -23.35
C ARG A 89 -7.38 22.00 -22.85
N ARG A 90 -7.40 22.21 -21.52
CA ARG A 90 -7.43 23.53 -20.88
C ARG A 90 -6.06 23.96 -20.34
N PHE A 91 -5.19 23.01 -19.97
CA PHE A 91 -3.88 23.25 -19.36
C PHE A 91 -2.79 22.30 -19.91
N PRO A 92 -2.12 22.67 -21.01
CA PRO A 92 -1.12 21.85 -21.72
C PRO A 92 0.09 21.40 -20.88
N GLU A 93 0.51 22.19 -19.90
CA GLU A 93 1.71 21.91 -19.08
C GLU A 93 1.43 21.11 -17.79
N SER A 94 0.23 20.56 -17.63
CA SER A 94 -0.20 19.90 -16.38
C SER A 94 0.34 18.49 -16.16
N GLY A 95 1.12 17.92 -17.09
CA GLY A 95 1.62 16.54 -17.01
C GLY A 95 2.29 16.20 -15.67
N PRO A 96 3.32 16.94 -15.23
CA PRO A 96 3.99 16.64 -13.96
C PRO A 96 3.05 16.73 -12.77
N SER A 97 2.15 17.71 -12.75
CA SER A 97 1.12 17.85 -11.72
C SER A 97 0.17 16.65 -11.73
N PHE A 98 -0.22 16.14 -12.89
CA PHE A 98 -1.05 14.95 -13.01
C PHE A 98 -0.34 13.71 -12.45
N SER A 99 0.95 13.51 -12.74
CA SER A 99 1.69 12.37 -12.18
C SER A 99 1.71 12.37 -10.64
N SER A 100 1.72 13.57 -10.03
CA SER A 100 1.61 13.74 -8.57
C SER A 100 0.19 13.49 -8.07
N VAL A 101 -0.84 14.01 -8.76
CA VAL A 101 -2.26 13.79 -8.42
C VAL A 101 -2.60 12.31 -8.51
N PHE A 102 -2.15 11.64 -9.56
CA PHE A 102 -2.37 10.22 -9.77
C PHE A 102 -1.81 9.41 -8.60
N GLN A 103 -0.51 9.59 -8.30
CA GLN A 103 0.15 8.90 -7.20
C GLN A 103 -0.49 9.22 -5.84
N GLY A 104 -0.95 10.45 -5.62
CA GLY A 104 -1.68 10.82 -4.41
C GLY A 104 -3.04 10.14 -4.31
N ALA A 105 -3.80 10.08 -5.40
CA ALA A 105 -5.14 9.53 -5.45
C ALA A 105 -5.17 7.99 -5.38
N THR A 106 -4.11 7.32 -5.83
CA THR A 106 -4.01 5.85 -5.80
C THR A 106 -3.19 5.32 -4.63
N ARG A 107 -2.71 6.18 -3.73
CA ARG A 107 -1.89 5.76 -2.58
C ARG A 107 -2.77 5.09 -1.52
N PHE A 108 -2.40 3.87 -1.15
CA PHE A 108 -3.00 3.16 -0.02
C PHE A 108 -2.06 3.15 1.19
N HIS A 109 -2.63 3.03 2.39
CA HIS A 109 -1.88 2.91 3.66
C HIS A 109 -2.13 1.54 4.31
N GLY A 110 -1.33 0.55 3.92
CA GLY A 110 -1.49 -0.84 4.36
C GLY A 110 -1.34 -1.05 5.87
N PHE A 111 -0.45 -0.32 6.53
CA PHE A 111 -0.22 -0.49 7.97
C PHE A 111 -1.42 -0.07 8.81
N VAL A 112 -2.04 1.07 8.45
CA VAL A 112 -3.28 1.52 9.10
C VAL A 112 -4.41 0.54 8.81
N ALA A 113 -4.51 0.05 7.58
CA ALA A 113 -5.51 -0.94 7.20
C ALA A 113 -5.40 -2.23 8.05
N ILE A 114 -4.20 -2.82 8.17
CA ILE A 114 -3.97 -4.01 9.00
C ILE A 114 -4.29 -3.72 10.47
N ALA A 115 -3.85 -2.57 11.00
CA ALA A 115 -4.09 -2.20 12.40
C ALA A 115 -5.59 -2.05 12.74
N VAL A 116 -6.39 -1.61 11.78
CA VAL A 116 -7.84 -1.41 11.95
C VAL A 116 -8.65 -2.68 11.65
N ILE A 117 -8.23 -3.48 10.67
CA ILE A 117 -9.02 -4.63 10.22
C ILE A 117 -8.99 -5.80 11.20
N GLY A 118 -7.89 -5.97 11.94
CA GLY A 118 -7.77 -7.01 12.97
C GLY A 118 -8.83 -6.89 14.07
N PRO A 119 -8.98 -5.73 14.73
CA PRO A 119 -10.04 -5.53 15.72
C PRO A 119 -11.47 -5.65 15.16
N LEU A 120 -11.69 -5.33 13.87
CA LEU A 120 -13.04 -5.34 13.28
C LEU A 120 -13.46 -6.72 12.74
N TYR A 121 -12.52 -7.47 12.17
CA TYR A 121 -12.82 -8.67 11.38
C TYR A 121 -11.93 -9.88 11.75
N GLY A 122 -11.10 -9.75 12.79
CA GLY A 122 -10.23 -10.82 13.27
C GLY A 122 -9.18 -11.24 12.23
N ASP A 123 -8.68 -12.47 12.40
CA ASP A 123 -7.59 -13.02 11.56
C ASP A 123 -7.98 -13.15 10.08
N GLU A 124 -9.27 -13.36 9.78
CA GLU A 124 -9.78 -13.42 8.40
C GLU A 124 -9.68 -12.06 7.71
N GLY A 125 -10.02 -10.97 8.41
CA GLY A 125 -9.81 -9.62 7.90
C GLY A 125 -8.34 -9.28 7.68
N VAL A 126 -7.47 -9.65 8.61
CA VAL A 126 -6.01 -9.43 8.46
C VAL A 126 -5.47 -10.23 7.27
N THR A 127 -5.98 -11.44 7.05
CA THR A 127 -5.65 -12.26 5.88
C THR A 127 -6.02 -11.56 4.58
N LEU A 128 -7.27 -11.08 4.46
CA LEU A 128 -7.72 -10.36 3.27
C LEU A 128 -6.94 -9.06 3.04
N ALA A 129 -6.60 -8.33 4.10
CA ALA A 129 -5.76 -7.13 3.99
C ALA A 129 -4.33 -7.47 3.54
N ALA A 130 -3.71 -8.52 4.09
CA ALA A 130 -2.39 -8.97 3.67
C ALA A 130 -2.39 -9.39 2.18
N LEU A 131 -3.42 -10.12 1.75
CA LEU A 131 -3.62 -10.50 0.36
C LEU A 131 -3.82 -9.29 -0.55
N ALA A 132 -4.64 -8.32 -0.13
CA ALA A 132 -4.82 -7.07 -0.86
C ALA A 132 -3.49 -6.34 -1.02
N LEU A 133 -2.67 -6.26 0.04
CA LEU A 133 -1.35 -5.63 -0.03
C LEU A 133 -0.41 -6.35 -0.99
N ALA A 134 -0.40 -7.68 -0.98
CA ALA A 134 0.38 -8.50 -1.91
C ALA A 134 0.11 -8.14 -3.38
N ILE A 135 -1.15 -7.80 -3.71
CA ILE A 135 -1.60 -7.47 -5.06
C ILE A 135 -1.44 -5.97 -5.34
N MET A 136 -1.87 -5.10 -4.42
CA MET A 136 -1.90 -3.65 -4.57
C MET A 136 -0.50 -3.06 -4.68
N VAL A 137 0.46 -3.50 -3.86
CA VAL A 137 1.83 -2.97 -3.84
C VAL A 137 2.49 -3.08 -5.23
N PRO A 138 2.62 -4.26 -5.85
CA PRO A 138 3.25 -4.38 -7.17
C PRO A 138 2.45 -3.65 -8.24
N LEU A 139 1.13 -3.85 -8.28
CA LEU A 139 0.27 -3.29 -9.33
C LEU A 139 0.33 -1.76 -9.35
N LEU A 140 0.12 -1.12 -8.20
CA LEU A 140 0.11 0.34 -8.11
C LEU A 140 1.50 0.95 -8.30
N ASN A 141 2.58 0.27 -7.89
CA ASN A 141 3.94 0.73 -8.17
C ASN A 141 4.24 0.72 -9.68
N VAL A 142 3.85 -0.35 -10.39
CA VAL A 142 4.03 -0.44 -11.84
C VAL A 142 3.22 0.65 -12.56
N ILE A 143 1.93 0.79 -12.22
CA ILE A 143 1.06 1.82 -12.82
C ILE A 143 1.61 3.23 -12.53
N SER A 144 2.05 3.49 -11.30
CA SER A 144 2.62 4.79 -10.91
C SER A 144 3.86 5.14 -11.73
N VAL A 145 4.74 4.18 -11.99
CA VAL A 145 5.94 4.42 -12.82
C VAL A 145 5.55 4.63 -14.28
N ILE A 146 4.60 3.87 -14.81
CA ILE A 146 4.08 4.09 -16.16
C ILE A 146 3.54 5.52 -16.28
N VAL A 147 2.68 5.95 -15.35
CA VAL A 147 2.12 7.32 -15.36
C VAL A 147 3.21 8.37 -15.20
N LEU A 148 4.15 8.18 -14.28
CA LEU A 148 5.28 9.10 -14.10
C LEU A 148 6.15 9.19 -15.35
N SER A 149 6.31 8.10 -16.10
CA SER A 149 7.09 8.09 -17.34
C SER A 149 6.41 8.79 -18.51
N ILE A 150 5.08 8.74 -18.56
CA ILE A 150 4.28 9.35 -19.63
C ILE A 150 4.05 10.84 -19.35
N TYR A 151 3.77 11.19 -18.10
CA TYR A 151 3.33 12.54 -17.71
C TYR A 151 4.36 13.31 -16.90
N GLY A 152 5.38 12.67 -16.34
CA GLY A 152 6.43 13.33 -15.56
C GLY A 152 7.39 14.16 -16.43
N ARG A 153 8.13 15.05 -15.77
CA ARG A 153 9.11 15.97 -16.40
C ARG A 153 10.50 15.35 -16.59
N SER A 154 10.61 14.02 -16.60
CA SER A 154 11.91 13.34 -16.62
C SER A 154 12.30 12.98 -18.05
N ASP A 155 13.42 13.53 -18.54
CA ASP A 155 14.07 13.13 -19.80
C ASP A 155 14.68 11.69 -19.73
N SER A 156 14.61 11.07 -18.55
CA SER A 156 15.10 9.71 -18.33
C SER A 156 14.01 8.70 -18.70
N LYS A 157 14.32 7.81 -19.64
CA LYS A 157 13.43 6.70 -20.00
C LYS A 157 13.04 5.91 -18.73
N PRO A 158 11.79 5.42 -18.63
CA PRO A 158 11.38 4.57 -17.53
C PRO A 158 12.31 3.37 -17.41
N GLU A 159 13.03 3.28 -16.29
CA GLU A 159 13.90 2.16 -16.01
C GLU A 159 13.02 1.02 -15.46
N PHE A 160 12.28 0.35 -16.35
CA PHE A 160 11.43 -0.80 -16.00
C PHE A 160 12.20 -1.85 -15.19
N VAL A 161 13.50 -2.01 -15.45
CA VAL A 161 14.40 -2.86 -14.68
C VAL A 161 14.50 -2.42 -13.21
N ALA A 162 14.58 -1.12 -12.93
CA ALA A 162 14.60 -0.61 -11.56
C ALA A 162 13.26 -0.83 -10.84
N VAL A 163 12.13 -0.73 -11.55
CA VAL A 163 10.81 -1.04 -10.99
C VAL A 163 10.69 -2.52 -10.68
N ALA A 164 11.02 -3.39 -11.65
CA ALA A 164 10.99 -4.83 -11.48
C ALA A 164 11.89 -5.24 -10.31
N ARG A 165 13.09 -4.65 -10.20
CA ARG A 165 13.98 -4.85 -9.06
C ARG A 165 13.34 -4.41 -7.75
N LYS A 166 12.78 -3.20 -7.66
CA LYS A 166 12.12 -2.69 -6.44
C LYS A 166 10.95 -3.58 -6.00
N VAL A 167 10.17 -4.08 -6.95
CA VAL A 167 9.07 -5.02 -6.71
C VAL A 167 9.61 -6.35 -6.20
N ALA A 168 10.60 -6.92 -6.89
CA ALA A 168 11.21 -8.19 -6.53
C ALA A 168 11.94 -8.15 -5.18
N THR A 169 12.53 -7.01 -4.80
CA THR A 169 13.22 -6.82 -3.52
C THR A 169 12.32 -6.25 -2.42
N ASN A 170 11.01 -6.11 -2.66
CA ASN A 170 10.10 -5.57 -1.65
C ASN A 170 9.85 -6.63 -0.57
N PRO A 171 10.24 -6.38 0.69
CA PRO A 171 10.13 -7.38 1.76
C PRO A 171 8.68 -7.80 2.03
N LEU A 172 7.70 -6.92 1.81
CA LEU A 172 6.29 -7.26 1.98
C LEU A 172 5.79 -8.19 0.88
N ILE A 173 6.25 -8.01 -0.36
CA ILE A 173 5.90 -8.91 -1.48
C ILE A 173 6.53 -10.28 -1.25
N ILE A 174 7.82 -10.32 -0.88
CA ILE A 174 8.51 -11.56 -0.53
C ILE A 174 7.80 -12.27 0.63
N ALA A 175 7.41 -11.53 1.67
CA ALA A 175 6.65 -12.08 2.80
C ALA A 175 5.30 -12.66 2.37
N CYS A 176 4.59 -12.01 1.45
CA CYS A 176 3.33 -12.55 0.91
C CYS A 176 3.58 -13.87 0.18
N LEU A 177 4.57 -13.92 -0.71
CA LEU A 177 4.93 -15.15 -1.44
C LEU A 177 5.34 -16.28 -0.49
N CYS A 178 6.19 -16.00 0.51
CA CYS A 178 6.58 -16.97 1.52
C CYS A 178 5.38 -17.46 2.34
N GLY A 179 4.49 -16.55 2.74
CA GLY A 179 3.28 -16.90 3.48
C GLY A 179 2.33 -17.80 2.68
N LEU A 180 2.16 -17.52 1.38
CA LEU A 180 1.36 -18.33 0.46
C LEU A 180 1.97 -19.71 0.22
N LEU A 181 3.30 -19.82 0.12
CA LEU A 181 3.99 -21.11 -0.06
C LEU A 181 3.95 -22.02 1.18
N LEU A 182 3.81 -21.42 2.36
CA LEU A 182 3.74 -22.13 3.65
C LEU A 182 2.32 -22.51 4.06
N ASN A 183 1.31 -22.02 3.34
CA ASN A 183 -0.10 -22.32 3.58
C ASN A 183 -0.52 -23.62 2.89
#